data_AF-A0A370TQ29-F1
#
_entry.id   AF-A0A370TQ29-F1
#
_cell.length_a   1.000
_cell.length_b   1.000
_cell.length_c   1.000
_cell.angle_alpha   90.00
_cell.angle_beta   90.00
_cell.angle_gamma   90.00
#
_symmetry.space_group_name_H-M   'P 1'
#
loop_
_entity.id
_entity.type
_entity.pdbx_description
1 polymer ?
#
loop_
_entity_poly.entity_id
_entity_poly.type
_entity_poly.pdbx_seq_one_letter_code
_entity_poly.pdbx_strand_id
1 'polypeptide(L)'
;MTDWAIVEVTNVSTFRLNRPPITEPMDPRQQSLPAGLKYRASKNHAISRVGIDLEKYSWVAKAGRSTSIFIDGYTAGHINCMKGRVHWDNGRDTLETVISNEPSGLQFAVRGDSGSMVISRNKDWVGLVISGESTGDTAYLMLAQAIIDDIKAKTGGTISLPL
;
A
#
# COMPACT_ATOMS: atom_id res chain seq x y z
N MET A 1 -1.69 -1.50 -17.40
CA MET A 1 -1.27 -0.13 -17.05
C MET A 1 -2.45 0.47 -16.33
N THR A 2 -2.36 0.55 -15.02
CA THR A 2 -3.42 1.09 -14.15
C THR A 2 -3.57 2.57 -14.41
N ASP A 3 -4.81 3.05 -14.48
CA ASP A 3 -5.10 4.48 -14.54
C ASP A 3 -4.86 5.09 -13.16
N TRP A 4 -3.66 5.63 -12.98
CA TRP A 4 -3.37 6.57 -11.91
C TRP A 4 -3.57 7.99 -12.47
N ALA A 5 -4.03 8.91 -11.63
CA ALA A 5 -4.21 10.31 -12.01
C ALA A 5 -3.47 11.20 -11.01
N ILE A 6 -2.76 12.20 -11.53
CA ILE A 6 -2.27 13.32 -10.73
C ILE A 6 -3.39 14.36 -10.73
N VAL A 7 -3.86 14.71 -9.54
CA VAL A 7 -4.87 15.75 -9.36
C VAL A 7 -4.17 16.99 -8.82
N GLU A 8 -4.40 18.12 -9.48
CA GLU A 8 -3.90 19.40 -8.99
C GLU A 8 -4.53 19.75 -7.64
N VAL A 9 -3.69 20.09 -6.67
CA VAL A 9 -4.15 20.59 -5.37
C VAL A 9 -4.45 22.07 -5.51
N THR A 10 -5.70 22.41 -5.79
CA THR A 10 -6.16 23.79 -5.99
C THR A 10 -6.20 24.61 -4.69
N ASN A 11 -6.22 23.95 -3.53
CA ASN A 11 -6.17 24.60 -2.23
C ASN A 11 -5.14 23.91 -1.32
N VAL A 12 -3.96 24.53 -1.18
CA VAL A 12 -2.86 23.98 -0.37
C VAL A 12 -3.24 23.84 1.11
N SER A 13 -4.22 24.59 1.61
CA SER A 13 -4.67 24.46 3.01
C SER A 13 -5.40 23.15 3.31
N THR A 14 -5.91 22.45 2.28
CA THR A 14 -6.50 21.11 2.45
C THR A 14 -5.46 20.01 2.31
N PHE A 15 -4.23 20.34 1.94
CA PHE A 15 -3.13 19.39 1.88
C PHE A 15 -2.81 18.88 3.28
N ARG A 16 -2.81 17.56 3.43
CA ARG A 16 -2.40 16.87 4.65
C ARG A 16 -1.26 15.94 4.32
N LEU A 17 -0.28 15.89 5.21
CA LEU A 17 0.80 14.93 5.09
C LEU A 17 0.24 13.51 5.11
N ASN A 18 0.71 12.71 4.16
CA ASN A 18 0.47 11.28 4.11
C ASN A 18 1.10 10.63 5.36
N ARG A 19 0.25 10.03 6.20
CA ARG A 19 0.68 9.37 7.44
C ARG A 19 0.63 7.86 7.28
N PRO A 20 1.60 7.14 7.84
CA PRO A 20 1.52 5.69 7.85
C PRO A 20 0.43 5.23 8.85
N PRO A 21 -0.11 4.01 8.72
CA PRO A 21 -0.97 3.40 9.72
C PRO A 21 -0.39 3.57 11.12
N ILE A 22 -1.14 4.13 12.06
CA ILE A 22 -0.67 4.30 13.44
C ILE A 22 -0.72 2.97 14.18
N THR A 23 0.22 2.75 15.11
CA THR A 23 0.34 1.47 15.83
C THR A 23 -0.91 1.16 16.64
N GLU A 24 -1.43 2.17 17.33
CA GLU A 24 -2.70 2.09 18.05
C GLU A 24 -3.72 2.91 17.28
N PRO A 25 -4.85 2.34 16.85
CA PRO A 25 -5.44 1.06 17.28
C PRO A 25 -5.37 -0.05 16.22
N MET A 26 -4.24 -0.24 15.53
CA MET A 26 -4.08 -1.39 14.64
C MET A 26 -4.19 -2.69 15.44
N ASP A 27 -4.95 -3.67 14.94
CA ASP A 27 -5.10 -4.99 15.59
C ASP A 27 -3.72 -5.58 15.91
N PRO A 28 -3.42 -5.96 17.17
CA PRO A 28 -2.13 -6.53 17.55
C PRO A 28 -1.72 -7.74 16.71
N ARG A 29 -2.68 -8.52 16.19
CA ARG A 29 -2.42 -9.66 15.31
C ARG A 29 -1.85 -9.25 13.96
N GLN A 30 -2.16 -8.03 13.50
CA GLN A 30 -1.63 -7.43 12.28
C GLN A 30 -0.27 -6.75 12.47
N GLN A 31 0.18 -6.59 13.70
CA GLN A 31 1.50 -6.04 14.03
C GLN A 31 2.59 -7.13 14.11
N SER A 32 2.26 -8.36 13.73
CA SER A 32 3.13 -9.54 13.86
C SER A 32 4.27 -9.50 12.85
N LEU A 33 5.37 -8.85 13.21
CA LEU A 33 6.61 -8.88 12.43
C LEU A 33 7.48 -10.10 12.79
N PRO A 34 8.32 -10.58 11.86
CA PRO A 34 9.34 -11.59 12.17
C PRO A 34 10.29 -11.17 13.32
N ALA A 35 10.76 -12.15 14.09
CA ALA A 35 11.89 -12.04 15.02
C ALA A 35 11.82 -10.91 16.07
N GLY A 36 10.64 -10.67 16.66
CA GLY A 36 10.48 -9.72 17.77
C GLY A 36 10.57 -8.24 17.37
N LEU A 37 10.57 -7.95 16.06
CA LEU A 37 10.44 -6.60 15.56
C LEU A 37 9.04 -6.06 15.89
N LYS A 38 8.94 -4.74 16.11
CA LYS A 38 7.65 -4.08 16.32
C LYS A 38 7.52 -2.91 15.37
N TYR A 39 6.41 -2.89 14.64
CA TYR A 39 6.04 -1.71 13.87
C TYR A 39 5.66 -0.61 14.85
N ARG A 40 6.24 0.57 14.68
CA ARG A 40 5.97 1.74 15.53
C ARG A 40 5.81 2.99 14.69
N ALA A 41 4.56 3.41 14.58
CA ALA A 41 4.14 4.66 14.00
C ALA A 41 3.20 5.41 14.97
N SER A 42 3.26 6.74 14.89
CA SER A 42 2.46 7.67 15.66
C SER A 42 1.91 8.75 14.74
N LYS A 43 0.95 9.53 15.23
CA LYS A 43 0.34 10.65 14.50
C LYS A 43 1.33 11.73 14.00
N ASN A 44 2.56 11.75 14.52
CA ASN A 44 3.59 12.71 14.13
C ASN A 44 4.47 12.21 12.97
N HIS A 45 4.32 10.95 12.54
CA HIS A 45 5.05 10.43 11.40
C HIS A 45 4.41 10.90 10.09
N ALA A 46 5.26 11.28 9.15
CA ALA A 46 4.92 11.47 7.75
C ALA A 46 5.71 10.45 6.91
N ILE A 47 5.13 10.04 5.80
CA ILE A 47 5.81 9.20 4.82
C ILE A 47 6.66 10.12 3.95
N SER A 48 7.97 10.02 4.11
CA SER A 48 8.95 10.89 3.45
C SER A 48 9.89 10.15 2.49
N ARG A 49 9.76 8.81 2.39
CA ARG A 49 10.66 7.96 1.61
C ARG A 49 9.89 6.98 0.75
N VAL A 50 10.45 6.70 -0.42
CA VAL A 50 10.02 5.61 -1.31
C VAL A 50 10.83 4.36 -0.95
N GLY A 51 10.14 3.26 -0.68
CA GLY A 51 10.77 1.96 -0.50
C GLY A 51 10.98 1.32 -1.87
N ILE A 52 12.24 1.13 -2.23
CA ILE A 52 12.63 0.63 -3.56
C ILE A 52 12.75 -0.90 -3.61
N ASP A 53 13.03 -1.54 -2.47
CA ASP A 53 13.26 -2.98 -2.40
C ASP A 53 12.30 -3.63 -1.39
N LEU A 54 11.37 -4.42 -1.90
CA LEU A 54 10.53 -5.30 -1.11
C LEU A 54 11.05 -6.72 -1.20
N GLU A 55 11.65 -7.20 -0.12
CA GLU A 55 12.07 -8.60 0.00
C GLU A 55 10.84 -9.51 0.14
N LYS A 56 11.00 -10.78 -0.23
CA LYS A 56 9.98 -11.82 0.00
C LYS A 56 9.63 -11.87 1.49
N TYR A 57 8.34 -12.00 1.81
CA TYR A 57 7.82 -11.99 3.18
C TYR A 57 8.03 -10.66 3.92
N SER A 58 8.34 -9.57 3.22
CA SER A 58 8.32 -8.25 3.84
C SER A 58 6.92 -7.93 4.34
N TRP A 59 6.82 -7.50 5.58
CA TRP A 59 5.57 -6.97 6.13
C TRP A 59 5.24 -5.61 5.53
N VAL A 60 3.96 -5.44 5.21
CA VAL A 60 3.40 -4.21 4.67
C VAL A 60 2.05 -3.92 5.30
N ALA A 61 1.68 -2.65 5.33
CA ALA A 61 0.36 -2.23 5.81
C ALA A 61 -0.22 -1.09 4.97
N LYS A 62 -1.53 -0.88 5.13
CA LYS A 62 -2.22 0.27 4.56
C LYS A 62 -3.28 0.83 5.51
N ALA A 63 -3.69 2.05 5.20
CA ALA A 63 -4.95 2.63 5.65
C ALA A 63 -5.98 2.50 4.52
N GLY A 64 -7.14 1.96 4.84
CA GLY A 64 -8.32 1.79 3.98
C GLY A 64 -9.50 2.58 4.53
N ARG A 65 -10.37 3.02 3.61
CA ARG A 65 -11.58 3.81 3.91
C ARG A 65 -12.73 2.93 4.41
N SER A 66 -12.74 1.65 4.01
CA SER A 66 -13.92 0.78 4.07
C SER A 66 -13.89 -0.28 5.18
N THR A 67 -12.83 -0.35 5.99
CA THR A 67 -12.74 -1.32 7.10
C THR A 67 -13.36 -0.79 8.39
N SER A 68 -14.40 0.04 8.29
CA SER A 68 -15.10 0.70 9.41
C SER A 68 -15.84 -0.24 10.37
N ILE A 69 -15.76 -1.56 10.16
CA ILE A 69 -16.23 -2.58 11.10
C ILE A 69 -15.24 -2.71 12.29
N PHE A 70 -13.98 -2.28 12.11
CA PHE A 70 -12.96 -2.31 13.16
C PHE A 70 -12.39 -0.91 13.39
N ILE A 71 -12.03 -0.65 14.65
CA ILE A 71 -11.96 0.68 15.27
C ILE A 71 -10.97 1.65 14.62
N ASP A 72 -10.07 1.24 13.73
CA ASP A 72 -9.53 2.13 12.70
C ASP A 72 -9.03 1.30 11.52
N GLY A 73 -9.64 1.48 10.35
CA GLY A 73 -9.06 1.63 9.00
C GLY A 73 -7.83 0.85 8.51
N TYR A 74 -7.14 0.02 9.31
CA TYR A 74 -5.79 -0.46 9.01
C TYR A 74 -5.78 -1.96 8.77
N THR A 75 -4.95 -2.35 7.81
CA THR A 75 -4.78 -3.75 7.40
C THR A 75 -3.32 -4.00 7.10
N ALA A 76 -2.83 -5.19 7.45
CA ALA A 76 -1.45 -5.60 7.21
C ALA A 76 -1.40 -6.97 6.57
N GLY A 77 -0.25 -7.26 5.95
CA GLY A 77 0.00 -8.47 5.19
C GLY A 77 1.48 -8.61 4.86
N HIS A 78 1.79 -9.64 4.09
CA HIS A 78 3.16 -9.96 3.71
C HIS A 78 3.29 -10.02 2.19
N ILE A 79 4.40 -9.50 1.68
CA ILE A 79 4.78 -9.66 0.28
C ILE A 79 4.98 -11.13 -0.02
N ASN A 80 4.22 -11.65 -0.98
CA ASN A 80 4.36 -13.01 -1.45
C ASN A 80 5.63 -13.17 -2.28
N CYS A 81 6.20 -14.36 -2.27
CA CYS A 81 7.36 -14.68 -3.11
C CYS A 81 7.02 -14.85 -4.60
N MET A 82 5.73 -15.05 -4.91
CA MET A 82 5.20 -15.17 -6.26
C MET A 82 4.58 -13.86 -6.74
N LYS A 83 4.62 -13.66 -8.05
CA LYS A 83 3.85 -12.60 -8.72
C LYS A 83 2.55 -13.18 -9.23
N GLY A 84 1.49 -12.40 -9.16
CA GLY A 84 0.18 -12.79 -9.66
C GLY A 84 -0.03 -12.22 -11.06
N ARG A 85 -0.57 -13.03 -11.97
CA ARG A 85 -0.94 -12.55 -13.30
C ARG A 85 -2.25 -11.79 -13.22
N VAL A 86 -2.26 -10.55 -13.68
CA VAL A 86 -3.45 -9.70 -13.76
C VAL A 86 -3.82 -9.53 -15.23
N HIS A 87 -5.04 -9.94 -15.56
CA HIS A 87 -5.65 -9.76 -16.87
C HIS A 87 -6.48 -8.47 -16.85
N TRP A 88 -6.13 -7.53 -17.73
CA TRP A 88 -6.79 -6.23 -17.82
C TRP A 88 -7.86 -6.23 -18.92
N ASP A 89 -8.90 -5.42 -18.75
CA ASP A 89 -10.02 -5.30 -19.71
C ASP A 89 -9.57 -4.88 -21.12
N ASN A 90 -8.41 -4.23 -21.24
CA ASN A 90 -7.81 -3.86 -22.52
C ASN A 90 -7.01 -4.99 -23.18
N GLY A 91 -7.14 -6.23 -22.70
CA GLY A 91 -6.50 -7.43 -23.24
C GLY A 91 -5.01 -7.56 -22.90
N ARG A 92 -4.48 -6.71 -22.01
CA ARG A 92 -3.09 -6.83 -21.54
C ARG A 92 -2.99 -7.75 -20.33
N ASP A 93 -1.81 -8.34 -20.18
CA ASP A 93 -1.42 -9.09 -18.99
C ASP A 93 -0.26 -8.39 -18.28
N THR A 94 -0.30 -8.34 -16.95
CA THR A 94 0.85 -7.92 -16.14
C THR A 94 1.13 -8.92 -15.02
N LEU A 95 2.35 -8.87 -14.48
CA LEU A 95 2.75 -9.65 -13.31
C LEU A 95 2.90 -8.69 -12.13
N GLU A 96 1.92 -8.72 -11.23
CA GLU A 96 1.85 -7.80 -10.10
C GLU A 96 2.36 -8.44 -8.81
N THR A 97 2.83 -7.58 -7.90
CA THR A 97 3.23 -8.03 -6.56
C THR A 97 1.99 -8.48 -5.79
N VAL A 98 2.05 -9.66 -5.19
CA VAL A 98 0.94 -10.19 -4.37
C VAL A 98 1.24 -9.94 -2.91
N ILE A 99 0.20 -9.53 -2.17
CA ILE A 99 0.19 -9.42 -0.73
C ILE A 99 -0.71 -10.53 -0.20
N SER A 100 -0.17 -11.37 0.67
CA SER A 100 -0.93 -12.34 1.44
C SER A 100 -1.41 -11.71 2.74
N ASN A 101 -2.63 -12.05 3.16
CA ASN A 101 -3.21 -11.57 4.40
C ASN A 101 -2.39 -11.99 5.63
N GLU A 102 -2.50 -11.21 6.71
CA GLU A 102 -2.09 -11.67 8.04
C GLU A 102 -3.00 -12.80 8.54
N PRO A 103 -2.50 -13.72 9.41
CA PRO A 103 -3.30 -14.76 10.05
C PRO A 103 -4.38 -14.23 11.03
N SER A 104 -4.63 -12.92 11.07
CA SER A 104 -5.68 -12.31 11.89
C SER A 104 -7.09 -12.61 11.39
N GLY A 105 -7.22 -13.11 10.15
CA GLY A 105 -8.51 -13.33 9.47
C GLY A 105 -9.05 -12.06 8.80
N LEU A 106 -8.29 -10.96 8.82
CA LEU A 106 -8.66 -9.72 8.14
C LEU A 106 -8.05 -9.69 6.74
N GLN A 107 -8.89 -9.42 5.74
CA GLN A 107 -8.46 -9.28 4.36
C GLN A 107 -7.59 -8.04 4.21
N PHE A 108 -6.47 -8.16 3.48
CA PHE A 108 -5.58 -7.04 3.26
C PHE A 108 -6.28 -5.92 2.52
N ALA A 109 -6.98 -6.21 1.41
CA ALA A 109 -7.74 -5.23 0.64
C ALA A 109 -9.15 -5.73 0.35
N VAL A 110 -10.12 -4.81 0.47
CA VAL A 110 -11.52 -5.06 0.10
C VAL A 110 -11.93 -4.12 -1.04
N ARG A 111 -13.14 -4.33 -1.59
CA ARG A 111 -13.71 -3.42 -2.59
C ARG A 111 -13.69 -1.98 -2.08
N GLY A 112 -13.10 -1.09 -2.88
CA GLY A 112 -12.96 0.33 -2.55
C GLY A 112 -11.59 0.74 -1.98
N ASP A 113 -10.70 -0.22 -1.71
CA ASP A 113 -9.31 0.07 -1.28
C ASP A 113 -8.34 0.29 -2.46
N SER A 114 -8.80 0.18 -3.72
CA SER A 114 -7.98 0.52 -4.88
C SER A 114 -7.45 1.96 -4.77
N GLY A 115 -6.14 2.12 -5.01
CA GLY A 115 -5.42 3.38 -4.82
C GLY A 115 -4.96 3.64 -3.38
N SER A 116 -5.28 2.78 -2.41
CA SER A 116 -4.72 2.91 -1.06
C SER A 116 -3.21 2.76 -1.08
N MET A 117 -2.55 3.68 -0.38
CA MET A 117 -1.10 3.68 -0.21
C MET A 117 -0.66 2.56 0.72
N VAL A 118 0.30 1.77 0.25
CA VAL A 118 0.91 0.67 1.01
C VAL A 118 2.28 1.10 1.49
N ILE A 119 2.58 0.78 2.74
CA ILE A 119 3.83 1.14 3.43
C ILE A 119 4.58 -0.10 3.93
N SER A 120 5.90 0.01 4.01
CA SER A 120 6.75 -0.99 4.67
C SER A 120 6.78 -0.81 6.19
N ARG A 121 7.31 -1.80 6.91
CA ARG A 121 7.65 -1.66 8.36
C ARG A 121 8.49 -0.42 8.70
N ASN A 122 9.24 0.12 7.74
CA ASN A 122 10.08 1.31 7.93
C ASN A 122 9.33 2.63 7.71
N LYS A 123 8.03 2.58 7.37
CA LYS A 123 7.16 3.72 7.02
C LYS A 123 7.52 4.35 5.67
N ASP A 124 8.15 3.58 4.79
CA ASP A 124 8.40 3.98 3.41
C ASP A 124 7.19 3.65 2.53
N TRP A 125 6.86 4.50 1.56
CA TRP A 125 5.85 4.20 0.54
C TRP A 125 6.38 3.16 -0.43
N VAL A 126 5.69 2.01 -0.53
CA VAL A 126 6.14 0.89 -1.37
C VAL A 126 5.23 0.63 -2.57
N GLY A 127 4.02 1.19 -2.58
CA GLY A 127 3.13 1.07 -3.72
C GLY A 127 1.69 1.45 -3.45
N LEU A 128 0.83 1.14 -4.41
CA LEU A 128 -0.61 1.34 -4.35
C LEU A 128 -1.36 0.02 -4.55
N VAL A 129 -2.42 -0.19 -3.77
CA VAL A 129 -3.33 -1.31 -4.00
C VAL A 129 -3.98 -1.14 -5.37
N ILE A 130 -3.87 -2.18 -6.20
CA ILE A 130 -4.59 -2.28 -7.47
C ILE A 130 -5.98 -2.86 -7.20
N SER A 131 -6.00 -4.04 -6.59
CA SER A 131 -7.21 -4.81 -6.35
C SER A 131 -7.02 -5.80 -5.21
N GLY A 132 -8.13 -6.28 -4.64
CA GLY A 132 -8.19 -7.51 -3.84
C GLY A 132 -8.77 -8.64 -4.67
N GLU A 133 -8.37 -9.88 -4.39
CA GLU A 133 -9.02 -11.06 -4.94
C GLU A 133 -10.43 -11.22 -4.36
N SER A 134 -11.38 -11.71 -5.16
CA SER A 134 -12.77 -11.86 -4.74
C SER A 134 -12.98 -12.93 -3.67
N THR A 135 -12.11 -13.95 -3.59
CA THR A 135 -12.08 -14.93 -2.49
C THR A 135 -11.62 -14.27 -1.19
N GLY A 136 -10.91 -13.15 -1.29
CA GLY A 136 -10.43 -12.37 -0.17
C GLY A 136 -9.06 -12.78 0.35
N ASP A 137 -8.36 -13.70 -0.29
CA ASP A 137 -7.11 -14.26 0.23
C ASP A 137 -5.88 -13.41 -0.06
N THR A 138 -5.94 -12.62 -1.13
CA THR A 138 -4.80 -11.87 -1.62
C THR A 138 -5.16 -10.47 -2.10
N ALA A 139 -4.16 -9.60 -2.12
CA ALA A 139 -4.23 -8.29 -2.77
C ALA A 139 -3.09 -8.10 -3.77
N TYR A 140 -3.32 -7.26 -4.76
CA TYR A 140 -2.37 -6.96 -5.83
C TYR A 140 -1.84 -5.53 -5.64
N LEU A 141 -0.53 -5.39 -5.73
CA LEU A 141 0.21 -4.18 -5.45
C LEU A 141 1.00 -3.74 -6.68
N MET A 142 0.78 -2.49 -7.09
CA MET A 142 1.65 -1.78 -8.01
C MET A 142 2.77 -1.11 -7.22
N LEU A 143 4.03 -1.36 -7.58
CA LEU A 143 5.18 -0.82 -6.85
C LEU A 143 5.32 0.69 -7.07
N ALA A 144 5.68 1.42 -6.00
CA ALA A 144 5.87 2.87 -6.03
C ALA A 144 6.93 3.29 -7.06
N GLN A 145 8.06 2.55 -7.12
CA GLN A 145 9.11 2.84 -8.10
C GLN A 145 8.61 2.70 -9.54
N ALA A 146 7.82 1.66 -9.83
CA ALA A 146 7.24 1.48 -11.17
C ALA A 146 6.30 2.63 -11.55
N ILE A 147 5.55 3.18 -10.59
CA ILE A 147 4.69 4.35 -10.81
C ILE A 147 5.53 5.59 -11.12
N ILE A 148 6.59 5.83 -10.34
CA ILE A 148 7.50 6.97 -10.53
C ILE A 148 8.18 6.90 -11.89
N ASP A 149 8.67 5.72 -12.26
CA ASP A 149 9.33 5.49 -13.56
C ASP A 149 8.35 5.70 -14.72
N ASP A 150 7.11 5.23 -14.61
CA ASP A 150 6.05 5.43 -15.61
C ASP A 150 5.68 6.91 -15.77
N ILE A 151 5.53 7.65 -14.66
CA ILE A 151 5.30 9.10 -14.67
C ILE A 151 6.42 9.80 -15.41
N LYS A 152 7.67 9.50 -15.05
CA LYS A 152 8.84 10.13 -15.64
C LYS A 152 8.96 9.82 -17.12
N ALA A 153 8.71 8.57 -17.52
CA ALA A 153 8.75 8.16 -18.92
C ALA A 153 7.67 8.86 -19.78
N LYS A 154 6.46 9.04 -19.23
CA LYS A 154 5.33 9.62 -19.97
C LYS A 154 5.31 11.14 -19.99
N THR A 155 5.76 11.77 -18.91
CA THR A 155 5.56 13.21 -18.68
C THR A 155 6.86 13.98 -18.48
N GLY A 156 7.98 13.30 -18.27
CA GLY A 156 9.23 13.91 -17.82
C GLY A 156 9.23 14.38 -16.37
N GLY A 157 8.08 14.29 -15.67
CA GLY A 157 7.91 14.72 -14.28
C GLY A 157 8.46 13.72 -13.26
N THR A 158 8.33 14.08 -11.97
CA THR A 158 8.67 13.22 -10.84
C THR A 158 7.66 13.38 -9.71
N ILE A 159 7.58 12.38 -8.84
CA ILE A 159 6.91 12.51 -7.54
C ILE A 159 7.98 12.81 -6.49
N SER A 160 7.68 13.74 -5.58
CA SER A 160 8.40 13.93 -4.34
C SER A 160 7.48 13.69 -3.15
N LEU A 161 8.05 13.13 -2.08
CA LEU A 161 7.40 13.03 -0.79
C LEU A 161 7.84 14.23 0.07
N PRO A 162 7.01 14.64 1.05
CA PRO A 162 7.39 15.71 1.97
C PRO A 162 8.69 15.35 2.71
N LEU A 163 9.56 16.35 2.89
CA LEU A 163 10.81 16.25 3.65
C LEU A 163 10.53 16.14 5.15
#